data_AF-A0A832D3F2-F1
#
_entry.id   AF-A0A832D3F2-F1
#
_cell.length_a   1.000
_cell.length_b   1.000
_cell.length_c   1.000
_cell.angle_alpha   90.00
_cell.angle_beta   90.00
_cell.angle_gamma   90.00
#
_symmetry.space_group_name_H-M   'P 1'
#
loop_
_entity.id
_entity.type
_entity.pdbx_description
1 polymer ?
#
loop_
_entity_poly.entity_id
_entity_poly.type
_entity_poly.pdbx_seq_one_letter_code
_entity_poly.pdbx_strand_id
1 'polypeptide(L)'
;MCQKGTVVVSTRGRTLFQNSVRRASGPGDLLVTQDGERMPLVVLVNLGSASASEIVAGCLQDLGRAVILGEKTFGKGSVQSVLPLPDGSALKLTTAYYYTPNKRCIHREGIVPDVVVPIDEDTERYLLLKRTPGGLDSLPENERVRAEMVEDIQLSRAVDLVKGLLRFQERVVRANSG
;
A
#
# COMPACT_ATOMS: atom_id res chain seq x y z
N MET A 1 -8.51 0.50 -14.44
CA MET A 1 -9.71 1.27 -14.05
C MET A 1 -10.46 0.50 -12.97
N CYS A 2 -10.73 1.08 -11.80
CA CYS A 2 -11.49 0.41 -10.73
C CYS A 2 -13.00 0.53 -10.99
N GLN A 3 -13.49 -0.05 -12.08
CA GLN A 3 -14.91 -0.06 -12.39
C GLN A 3 -15.66 -1.05 -11.49
N LYS A 4 -16.97 -0.84 -11.32
CA LYS A 4 -17.84 -1.80 -10.64
C LYS A 4 -17.65 -3.20 -11.24
N GLY A 5 -17.45 -4.20 -10.37
CA GLY A 5 -17.19 -5.58 -10.77
C GLY A 5 -15.72 -5.95 -10.95
N THR A 6 -14.79 -4.99 -10.94
CA THR A 6 -13.34 -5.26 -10.98
C THR A 6 -12.92 -6.07 -9.75
N VAL A 7 -12.11 -7.12 -9.94
CA VAL A 7 -11.56 -7.89 -8.81
C VAL A 7 -10.65 -6.99 -7.99
N VAL A 8 -10.84 -6.97 -6.67
CA VAL A 8 -9.99 -6.24 -5.72
C VAL A 8 -9.04 -7.20 -5.03
N VAL A 9 -9.58 -8.33 -4.56
CA VAL A 9 -8.81 -9.35 -3.86
C VAL A 9 -9.54 -10.69 -3.97
N SER A 10 -8.78 -11.78 -3.98
CA SER A 10 -9.34 -13.12 -3.79
C SER A 10 -8.64 -13.85 -2.67
N THR A 11 -9.35 -14.76 -2.00
CA THR A 11 -8.76 -15.73 -1.07
C THR A 11 -8.78 -17.10 -1.70
N ARG A 12 -7.71 -17.87 -1.49
CA ARG A 12 -7.70 -19.30 -1.83
C ARG A 12 -7.29 -20.11 -0.61
N GLY A 13 -8.16 -21.01 -0.18
CA GLY A 13 -7.94 -21.92 0.92
C GLY A 13 -7.71 -23.35 0.44
N ARG A 14 -7.73 -24.29 1.39
CA ARG A 14 -7.58 -25.73 1.10
C ARG A 14 -8.86 -26.33 0.52
N THR A 15 -10.01 -25.75 0.85
CA THR A 15 -11.32 -26.18 0.36
C THR A 15 -12.02 -25.09 -0.42
N LEU A 16 -12.96 -25.45 -1.30
CA LEU A 16 -13.69 -24.48 -2.13
C LEU A 16 -14.48 -23.46 -1.29
N PHE A 17 -15.01 -23.86 -0.12
CA PHE A 17 -15.75 -22.98 0.78
C PHE A 17 -14.89 -21.87 1.41
N GLN A 18 -13.55 -22.01 1.39
CA GLN A 18 -12.61 -21.00 1.88
C GLN A 18 -12.19 -20.02 0.78
N ASN A 19 -12.56 -20.29 -0.48
CA ASN A 19 -12.28 -19.41 -1.59
C ASN A 19 -13.29 -18.25 -1.60
N SER A 20 -12.80 -17.05 -1.81
CA SER A 20 -13.65 -15.87 -1.96
C SER A 20 -13.08 -14.92 -3.01
N VAL A 21 -13.96 -14.16 -3.65
CA VAL A 21 -13.56 -13.08 -4.56
C VAL A 21 -14.31 -11.83 -4.14
N ARG A 22 -13.58 -10.77 -3.85
CA ARG A 22 -14.13 -9.44 -3.57
C ARG A 22 -13.97 -8.58 -4.81
N ARG A 23 -15.03 -7.88 -5.17
CA ARG A 23 -15.09 -7.00 -6.35
C ARG A 23 -15.48 -5.59 -5.92
N ALA A 24 -15.02 -4.60 -6.67
CA ALA A 24 -15.38 -3.21 -6.46
C ALA A 24 -16.90 -3.02 -6.64
N SER A 25 -17.54 -2.34 -5.69
CA SER A 25 -18.97 -2.02 -5.72
C SER A 25 -19.24 -0.53 -5.97
N GLY A 26 -18.21 0.31 -5.85
CA GLY A 26 -18.30 1.76 -5.96
C GLY A 26 -18.50 2.27 -7.40
N PRO A 27 -18.73 3.60 -7.54
CA PRO A 27 -19.05 4.24 -8.83
C PRO A 27 -17.87 4.31 -9.81
N GLY A 28 -16.65 3.99 -9.37
CA GLY A 28 -15.45 4.09 -10.20
C GLY A 28 -14.33 4.85 -9.49
N ASP A 29 -13.36 5.31 -10.29
CA ASP A 29 -12.30 6.21 -9.85
C ASP A 29 -12.85 7.63 -9.80
N LEU A 30 -13.06 8.16 -8.60
CA LEU A 30 -13.58 9.53 -8.38
C LEU A 30 -12.46 10.56 -8.20
N LEU A 31 -11.21 10.11 -8.14
CA LEU A 31 -10.07 10.97 -7.86
C LEU A 31 -9.56 11.58 -9.18
N VAL A 32 -10.21 12.67 -9.59
CA VAL A 32 -9.98 13.42 -10.83
C VAL A 32 -9.56 14.86 -10.54
N THR A 33 -8.89 15.49 -11.51
CA THR A 33 -8.55 16.92 -11.48
C THR A 33 -9.80 17.76 -11.77
N GLN A 34 -9.66 19.09 -11.67
CA GLN A 34 -10.75 20.02 -12.01
C GLN A 34 -11.23 19.87 -13.46
N ASP A 35 -10.33 19.51 -14.38
CA ASP A 35 -10.64 19.32 -15.79
C ASP A 35 -11.22 17.92 -16.10
N GLY A 36 -11.48 17.11 -15.07
CA GLY A 36 -12.01 15.74 -15.20
C GLY A 36 -10.96 14.68 -15.54
N GLU A 37 -9.68 15.07 -15.62
CA GLU A 37 -8.58 14.15 -15.89
C GLU A 37 -8.23 13.31 -14.67
N ARG A 38 -7.69 12.11 -14.88
CA ARG A 38 -7.36 11.22 -13.78
C ARG A 38 -6.22 11.79 -12.93
N MET A 39 -6.46 11.98 -11.63
CA MET A 39 -5.42 12.49 -10.73
C MET A 39 -4.36 11.41 -10.43
N PRO A 40 -3.06 11.71 -10.61
CA PRO A 40 -1.97 10.83 -10.22
C PRO A 40 -2.04 10.48 -8.74
N LEU A 41 -1.69 9.23 -8.42
CA LEU A 41 -1.68 8.71 -7.07
C LEU A 41 -0.39 7.92 -6.85
N VAL A 42 0.34 8.29 -5.80
CA VAL A 42 1.51 7.55 -5.32
C VAL A 42 1.20 7.06 -3.91
N VAL A 43 1.50 5.79 -3.63
CA VAL A 43 1.29 5.17 -2.32
C VAL A 43 2.64 4.79 -1.74
N LEU A 44 2.94 5.32 -0.55
CA LEU A 44 4.14 4.96 0.21
C LEU A 44 3.93 3.65 0.96
N VAL A 45 4.91 2.76 0.86
CA VAL A 45 4.94 1.46 1.55
C VAL A 45 6.32 1.19 2.14
N ASN A 46 6.36 0.38 3.19
CA ASN A 46 7.59 -0.05 3.87
C ASN A 46 7.42 -1.44 4.49
N LEU A 47 8.44 -1.93 5.21
CA LEU A 47 8.41 -3.24 5.86
C LEU A 47 7.32 -3.35 6.95
N GLY A 48 6.92 -2.23 7.57
CA GLY A 48 5.79 -2.17 8.50
C GLY A 48 4.42 -2.32 7.85
N SER A 49 4.32 -2.19 6.53
CA SER A 49 3.07 -2.34 5.79
C SER A 49 2.69 -3.82 5.68
N ALA A 50 1.59 -4.23 6.34
CA ALA A 50 1.20 -5.64 6.43
C ALA A 50 -0.33 -5.82 6.30
N SER A 51 -0.76 -7.02 5.88
CA SER A 51 -2.17 -7.42 5.85
C SER A 51 -3.02 -6.55 4.90
N ALA A 52 -4.06 -5.87 5.39
CA ALA A 52 -4.98 -5.09 4.56
C ALA A 52 -4.27 -4.02 3.73
N SER A 53 -3.23 -3.38 4.27
CA SER A 53 -2.43 -2.38 3.53
C SER A 53 -1.77 -2.98 2.29
N GLU A 54 -1.32 -4.24 2.35
CA GLU A 54 -0.73 -4.95 1.22
C GLU A 54 -1.76 -5.30 0.16
N ILE A 55 -2.98 -5.65 0.58
CA ILE A 55 -4.10 -5.86 -0.34
C ILE A 55 -4.41 -4.57 -1.10
N VAL A 56 -4.46 -3.44 -0.39
CA VAL A 56 -4.72 -2.12 -1.00
C VAL A 56 -3.60 -1.74 -1.97
N ALA A 57 -2.34 -1.80 -1.52
CA ALA A 57 -1.18 -1.47 -2.36
C ALA A 57 -1.11 -2.37 -3.60
N GLY A 58 -1.21 -3.70 -3.43
CA GLY A 58 -1.17 -4.66 -4.53
C GLY A 58 -2.34 -4.53 -5.49
N CYS A 59 -3.55 -4.24 -5.01
CA CYS A 59 -4.70 -3.98 -5.88
C CYS A 59 -4.53 -2.69 -6.68
N LEU A 60 -4.08 -1.61 -6.05
CA LEU A 60 -3.86 -0.35 -6.75
C LEU A 60 -2.74 -0.46 -7.79
N GLN A 61 -1.67 -1.20 -7.47
CA GLN A 61 -0.57 -1.50 -8.38
C GLN A 61 -1.06 -2.31 -9.59
N ASP A 62 -1.72 -3.45 -9.33
CA ASP A 62 -2.17 -4.38 -10.39
C ASP A 62 -3.17 -3.74 -11.35
N LEU A 63 -4.01 -2.81 -10.86
CA LEU A 63 -4.99 -2.11 -11.67
C LEU A 63 -4.41 -0.87 -12.38
N GLY A 64 -3.10 -0.61 -12.23
CA GLY A 64 -2.43 0.59 -12.73
C GLY A 64 -2.99 1.88 -12.12
N ARG A 65 -3.63 1.80 -10.95
CA ARG A 65 -4.29 2.93 -10.30
C ARG A 65 -3.32 3.82 -9.51
N ALA A 66 -2.28 3.25 -8.92
CA ALA A 66 -1.27 4.01 -8.20
C ALA A 66 0.12 3.51 -8.56
N VAL A 67 1.11 4.39 -8.41
CA VAL A 67 2.51 3.97 -8.35
C VAL A 67 2.85 3.70 -6.89
N ILE A 68 3.37 2.51 -6.60
CA ILE A 68 3.81 2.11 -5.27
C ILE A 68 5.27 2.51 -5.10
N LEU A 69 5.59 3.24 -4.04
CA LEU A 69 6.93 3.78 -3.78
C LEU A 69 7.39 3.45 -2.36
N GLY A 70 8.68 3.19 -2.20
CA GLY A 70 9.31 2.97 -0.88
C GLY A 70 10.01 1.63 -0.83
N GLU A 71 9.66 0.80 0.13
CA GLU A 71 10.31 -0.50 0.37
C GLU A 71 9.32 -1.65 0.35
N LYS A 72 9.85 -2.86 0.18
CA LYS A 72 9.06 -4.08 0.13
C LYS A 72 8.23 -4.24 1.41
N THR A 73 6.95 -4.63 1.24
CA THR A 73 6.05 -4.87 2.37
C THR A 73 6.32 -6.19 3.09
N PHE A 74 5.69 -6.38 4.26
CA PHE A 74 5.97 -7.50 5.16
C PHE A 74 5.70 -8.91 4.57
N GLY A 75 4.62 -9.09 3.81
CA GLY A 75 4.18 -10.39 3.30
C GLY A 75 3.16 -11.13 4.19
N LYS A 76 2.34 -10.40 4.95
CA LYS A 76 1.28 -10.98 5.81
C LYS A 76 -0.01 -11.21 5.03
N GLY A 77 0.08 -12.09 4.03
CA GLY A 77 -1.03 -12.42 3.14
C GLY A 77 -1.94 -13.58 3.58
N SER A 78 -2.04 -13.92 4.86
CA SER A 78 -2.82 -15.08 5.33
C SER A 78 -4.16 -14.70 5.97
N VAL A 79 -5.20 -15.47 5.69
CA VAL A 79 -6.50 -15.42 6.35
C VAL A 79 -6.48 -16.35 7.56
N GLN A 80 -6.91 -15.85 8.72
CA GLN A 80 -7.05 -16.64 9.93
C GLN A 80 -8.53 -16.74 10.32
N SER A 81 -8.99 -17.96 10.56
CA SER A 81 -10.35 -18.25 11.07
C SER A 81 -10.28 -18.65 12.53
N VAL A 82 -11.29 -18.24 13.31
CA VAL A 82 -11.45 -18.64 14.71
C VAL A 82 -12.47 -19.76 14.77
N LEU A 83 -12.04 -20.92 15.28
CA LEU A 83 -12.86 -22.12 15.43
C LEU A 83 -13.18 -22.30 16.93
N PRO A 84 -14.43 -22.12 17.37
CA PRO A 84 -14.80 -22.33 18.77
C PRO A 84 -14.70 -23.82 19.14
N LEU A 85 -14.33 -24.09 20.39
CA LEU A 85 -14.21 -25.43 20.96
C LEU A 85 -15.30 -25.67 22.03
N PRO A 86 -15.68 -26.93 22.30
CA PRO A 86 -16.79 -27.25 23.22
C PRO A 86 -16.60 -26.77 24.66
N ASP A 87 -15.36 -26.57 25.10
CA ASP A 87 -14.99 -26.09 26.44
C ASP A 87 -15.02 -24.55 26.57
N GLY A 88 -15.45 -23.84 25.52
CA GLY A 88 -15.48 -22.38 25.47
C GLY A 88 -14.17 -21.73 25.00
N SER A 89 -13.12 -22.50 24.74
CA SER A 89 -11.89 -22.01 24.11
C SER A 89 -12.05 -21.85 22.59
N ALA A 90 -11.02 -21.33 21.90
CA ALA A 90 -11.05 -21.20 20.44
C ALA A 90 -9.67 -21.39 19.80
N LEU A 91 -9.65 -22.00 18.63
CA LEU A 91 -8.46 -22.20 17.82
C LEU A 91 -8.40 -21.17 16.68
N LYS A 92 -7.31 -20.39 16.62
CA LYS A 92 -7.04 -19.49 15.49
C LYS A 92 -6.15 -20.20 14.47
N LEU A 93 -6.71 -20.53 13.30
CA LEU A 93 -6.00 -21.29 12.28
C LEU A 93 -5.91 -20.51 10.96
N THR A 94 -4.76 -20.60 10.30
CA THR A 94 -4.61 -20.09 8.94
C THR A 94 -5.36 -20.99 7.95
N THR A 95 -6.34 -20.42 7.25
CA THR A 95 -7.27 -21.17 6.39
C THR A 95 -7.10 -20.85 4.90
N ALA A 96 -6.60 -19.67 4.57
CA ALA A 96 -6.43 -19.24 3.18
C ALA A 96 -5.32 -18.19 3.02
N TYR A 97 -4.98 -17.90 1.77
CA TYR A 97 -4.06 -16.82 1.38
C TYR A 97 -4.75 -15.79 0.49
N TYR A 98 -4.33 -14.53 0.60
CA TYR A 98 -4.78 -13.42 -0.22
C TYR A 98 -4.00 -13.34 -1.54
N TYR A 99 -4.75 -13.08 -2.60
CA TYR A 99 -4.24 -12.87 -3.95
C TYR A 99 -4.74 -11.56 -4.51
N THR A 100 -3.85 -10.82 -5.15
CA THR A 100 -4.13 -9.56 -5.84
C THR A 100 -4.93 -9.79 -7.14
N PRO A 101 -5.42 -8.74 -7.83
CA PRO A 101 -6.15 -8.89 -9.09
C PRO A 101 -5.38 -9.67 -10.17
N ASN A 102 -4.06 -9.49 -10.26
CA ASN A 102 -3.18 -10.26 -11.17
C ASN A 102 -2.80 -11.65 -10.62
N LYS A 103 -3.51 -12.14 -9.60
CA LYS A 103 -3.32 -13.46 -8.98
C LYS A 103 -1.94 -13.64 -8.31
N ARG A 104 -1.26 -12.55 -7.91
CA ARG A 104 -0.02 -12.63 -7.11
C ARG A 104 -0.37 -13.01 -5.68
N CYS A 105 0.40 -13.92 -5.09
CA CYS A 105 0.24 -14.30 -3.69
C CYS A 105 0.93 -13.27 -2.80
N ILE A 106 0.25 -12.73 -1.80
CA ILE A 106 0.87 -11.75 -0.88
C ILE A 106 1.71 -12.46 0.20
N HIS A 107 1.33 -13.70 0.57
CA HIS A 107 1.94 -14.38 1.70
C HIS A 107 3.42 -14.71 1.43
N ARG A 108 4.31 -14.30 2.35
CA ARG A 108 5.80 -14.41 2.28
C ARG A 108 6.47 -13.61 1.17
N GLU A 109 5.73 -13.23 0.13
CA GLU A 109 6.26 -12.40 -0.96
C GLU A 109 6.12 -10.92 -0.68
N GLY A 110 5.03 -10.46 -0.07
CA GLY A 110 4.71 -9.04 0.05
C GLY A 110 4.43 -8.37 -1.29
N ILE A 111 4.40 -7.04 -1.29
CA ILE A 111 4.27 -6.18 -2.45
C ILE A 111 5.62 -5.51 -2.67
N VAL A 112 6.19 -5.72 -3.84
CA VAL A 112 7.40 -5.01 -4.30
C VAL A 112 6.94 -3.68 -4.90
N PRO A 113 7.47 -2.53 -4.44
CA PRO A 113 7.11 -1.23 -4.98
C PRO A 113 7.58 -1.08 -6.43
N ASP A 114 6.86 -0.24 -7.20
CA ASP A 114 7.26 0.13 -8.57
C ASP A 114 8.53 0.99 -8.57
N VAL A 115 8.69 1.82 -7.54
CA VAL A 115 9.87 2.67 -7.31
C VAL A 115 10.46 2.35 -5.94
N VAL A 116 11.60 1.66 -5.94
CA VAL A 116 12.31 1.30 -4.71
C VAL A 116 13.12 2.50 -4.22
N VAL A 117 12.87 2.92 -2.98
CA VAL A 117 13.60 4.00 -2.29
C VAL A 117 14.00 3.49 -0.90
N PRO A 118 15.16 2.83 -0.76
CA PRO A 118 15.58 2.27 0.51
C PRO A 118 15.98 3.38 1.49
N ILE A 119 15.70 3.17 2.77
CA ILE A 119 16.21 3.97 3.89
C ILE A 119 16.81 3.02 4.93
N ASP A 120 17.76 3.52 5.72
CA ASP A 120 18.31 2.74 6.83
C ASP A 120 17.35 2.72 8.04
N GLU A 121 17.55 1.76 8.95
CA GLU A 121 16.69 1.54 10.11
C GLU A 121 16.64 2.75 11.06
N ASP A 122 17.75 3.48 11.23
CA ASP A 122 17.79 4.68 12.07
C ASP A 122 16.97 5.81 11.42
N THR A 123 17.11 6.02 10.11
CA THR A 123 16.28 6.94 9.33
C THR A 123 14.79 6.60 9.46
N GLU A 124 14.41 5.32 9.28
CA GLU A 124 13.01 4.90 9.42
C GLU A 124 12.48 5.16 10.84
N ARG A 125 13.26 4.82 11.88
CA ARG A 125 12.91 5.07 13.28
C ARG A 125 12.73 6.56 13.55
N TYR A 126 13.64 7.41 13.09
CA TYR A 126 13.53 8.85 13.30
C TYR A 126 12.34 9.46 12.55
N LEU A 127 12.09 9.02 11.31
CA LEU A 127 10.91 9.45 10.56
C LEU A 127 9.60 9.05 11.25
N LEU A 128 9.53 7.85 11.83
CA LEU A 128 8.36 7.41 12.61
C LEU A 128 8.13 8.31 13.83
N LEU A 129 9.20 8.65 14.57
CA LEU A 129 9.12 9.52 15.74
C LEU A 129 8.72 10.95 15.36
N LYS A 130 9.24 11.50 14.25
CA LYS A 130 8.83 12.83 13.73
C LYS A 130 7.35 12.89 13.36
N ARG A 131 6.79 11.80 12.84
CA ARG A 131 5.38 11.70 12.46
C ARG A 131 4.45 11.47 13.66
N THR A 132 5.00 11.06 14.79
CA THR A 132 4.24 10.79 16.02
C THR A 132 4.23 12.04 16.89
N PRO A 133 3.05 12.55 17.30
CA PRO A 133 2.98 13.68 18.23
C PRO A 133 3.77 13.41 19.51
N GLY A 134 4.75 14.28 19.83
CA GLY A 134 5.64 14.12 20.99
C GLY A 134 6.65 12.97 20.87
N GLY A 135 6.79 12.33 19.71
CA GLY A 135 7.68 11.16 19.54
C GLY A 135 9.14 11.48 19.82
N LEU A 136 9.60 12.68 19.45
CA LEU A 136 10.98 13.13 19.67
C LEU A 136 11.28 13.49 21.14
N ASP A 137 10.24 13.74 21.95
CA ASP A 137 10.43 14.20 23.33
C ASP A 137 11.06 13.14 24.23
N SER A 138 10.89 11.88 23.86
CA SER A 138 11.46 10.72 24.54
C SER A 138 12.95 10.47 24.25
N LEU A 139 13.52 11.16 23.24
CA LEU A 139 14.89 10.95 22.81
C LEU A 139 15.89 11.77 23.64
N PRO A 140 17.09 11.22 23.91
CA PRO A 140 18.24 11.99 24.35
C PRO A 140 18.56 13.14 23.37
N GLU A 141 19.11 14.25 23.88
CA GLU A 141 19.38 15.46 23.10
C GLU A 141 20.21 15.17 21.82
N ASN A 142 21.25 14.34 21.93
CA ASN A 142 22.09 13.97 20.79
C ASN A 142 21.34 13.17 19.71
N GLU A 143 20.36 12.35 20.09
CA GLU A 143 19.51 11.61 19.14
C GLU A 143 18.43 12.52 18.56
N ARG A 144 17.91 13.48 19.34
CA ARG A 144 16.93 14.46 18.89
C ARG A 144 17.48 15.34 17.77
N VAL A 145 18.69 15.88 17.93
CA VAL A 145 19.37 16.68 16.89
C VAL A 145 19.54 15.87 15.60
N ARG A 146 19.93 14.59 15.70
CA ARG A 146 20.03 13.69 14.53
C ARG A 146 18.68 13.47 13.87
N ALA A 147 17.65 13.17 14.66
CA ALA A 147 16.29 12.95 14.17
C ALA A 147 15.73 14.18 13.45
N GLU A 148 15.99 15.38 13.97
CA GLU A 148 15.57 16.63 13.34
C GLU A 148 16.21 16.83 11.95
N MET A 149 17.49 16.49 11.81
CA MET A 149 18.24 16.57 10.55
C MET A 149 17.83 15.52 9.51
N VAL A 150 17.13 14.44 9.90
CA VAL A 150 16.70 13.41 8.95
C VAL A 150 15.65 13.96 7.98
N GLU A 151 15.95 13.87 6.68
CA GLU A 151 15.02 14.20 5.62
C GLU A 151 14.19 12.99 5.17
N ASP A 152 12.93 13.23 4.84
CA ASP A 152 12.05 12.21 4.29
C ASP A 152 12.25 12.08 2.77
N ILE A 153 13.25 11.30 2.38
CA ILE A 153 13.59 11.11 0.97
C ILE A 153 12.46 10.37 0.22
N GLN A 154 11.73 9.47 0.87
CA GLN A 154 10.62 8.73 0.26
C GLN A 154 9.47 9.67 -0.08
N LEU A 155 9.10 10.55 0.87
CA LEU A 155 8.08 11.58 0.63
C LEU A 155 8.49 12.56 -0.46
N SER A 156 9.73 13.06 -0.42
CA SER A 156 10.25 13.98 -1.44
C SER A 156 10.17 13.36 -2.84
N ARG A 157 10.61 12.10 -2.98
CA ARG A 157 10.52 11.36 -4.25
C ARG A 157 9.08 11.14 -4.70
N ALA A 158 8.16 10.85 -3.79
CA ALA A 158 6.75 10.71 -4.12
C ALA A 158 6.15 12.03 -4.64
N VAL A 159 6.50 13.16 -4.02
CA VAL A 159 6.06 14.49 -4.48
C VAL A 159 6.60 14.79 -5.88
N ASP A 160 7.88 14.53 -6.13
CA ASP A 160 8.49 14.73 -7.45
C ASP A 160 7.83 13.85 -8.52
N LEU A 161 7.53 12.60 -8.18
CA LEU A 161 6.83 11.68 -9.08
C LEU A 161 5.42 12.18 -9.42
N VAL A 162 4.65 12.63 -8.43
CA VAL A 162 3.31 13.21 -8.66
C VAL A 162 3.40 14.44 -9.56
N LYS A 163 4.33 15.37 -9.27
CA LYS A 163 4.55 16.56 -10.11
C LYS A 163 4.92 16.18 -11.55
N GLY A 164 5.80 15.20 -11.71
CA GLY A 164 6.21 14.69 -13.02
C GLY A 164 5.03 14.10 -13.80
N LEU A 165 4.20 13.28 -13.15
CA LEU A 165 3.01 12.67 -13.75
C LEU A 165 1.99 13.73 -14.18
N LEU A 166 1.75 14.75 -13.36
CA LEU A 166 0.86 15.87 -13.70
C LEU A 166 1.35 16.62 -14.95
N ARG A 167 2.64 16.98 -15.00
CA ARG A 167 3.23 17.67 -16.17
C ARG A 167 3.20 16.80 -17.43
N PHE A 168 3.39 15.49 -17.28
CA PHE A 168 3.27 14.56 -18.40
C PHE A 168 1.84 14.53 -18.95
N GLN A 169 0.84 14.43 -18.08
CA GLN A 169 -0.57 14.46 -18.46
C GLN A 169 -0.93 15.77 -19.17
N GLU A 170 -0.52 16.93 -18.65
CA GLU A 170 -0.74 18.23 -19.29
C GLU A 170 -0.18 18.28 -20.73
N ARG A 171 1.01 17.71 -20.94
CA ARG A 171 1.64 17.66 -22.28
C ARG A 171 0.90 16.74 -23.23
N VAL A 172 0.47 15.56 -22.75
CA VAL A 172 -0.30 14.60 -23.56
C VAL A 172 -1.64 15.20 -23.98
N VAL A 173 -2.35 15.85 -23.05
CA VAL A 173 -3.61 16.55 -23.36
C VAL A 173 -3.37 17.60 -24.43
N ARG A 174 -2.37 18.49 -24.27
CA ARG A 174 -2.05 19.52 -25.27
C ARG A 174 -1.71 18.95 -26.65
N ALA A 175 -0.99 17.82 -26.70
CA ALA A 175 -0.61 17.19 -27.96
C ALA A 175 -1.80 16.57 -28.71
N ASN A 176 -2.85 16.17 -28.00
CA ASN A 176 -4.06 15.57 -28.59
C ASN A 176 -5.13 16.60 -28.95
N SER A 177 -4.99 17.85 -28.48
CA SER A 177 -5.95 18.94 -28.72
C SER A 177 -5.59 19.85 -29.91
N GLY A 178 -4.47 19.61 -30.59
CA GLY A 178 -4.01 20.36 -31.76
C GLY A 178 -4.01 19.49 -33.01
#